data_AF-A0A650ATX9-F1
#
_entry.id   AF-A0A650ATX9-F1
#
_cell.length_a   1.000
_cell.length_b   1.000
_cell.length_c   1.000
_cell.angle_alpha   90.00
_cell.angle_beta   90.00
_cell.angle_gamma   90.00
#
_symmetry.space_group_name_H-M   'P 1'
#
loop_
_entity.id
_entity.type
_entity.pdbx_description
1 polymer ?
#
loop_
_entity_poly.entity_id
_entity_poly.type
_entity_poly.pdbx_seq_one_letter_code
_entity_poly.pdbx_strand_id
1 'polypeptide(L)'
;SNVHFEAIKHQGDEIKVDFSGGQLRTKAGGKSKDIVVTGSFPKLFVDDISDDPLKLEASNFVVDFKQDGDINVNGTQVGKLSVDGVKMQTAETDGITFKQIAINSDAVTKDSISDTKVVYALTDLVFEDKVKLGSVELSMNFDRVYAPAISALSKLISDSNLQNDMDSVDGPTAQKMMELVLQALEHKPVLRVEPLRWYTAAGESKATLRVDFQKPNATLQELQTSPEMWVEAIPAAQLDLLISKPMLRGLAADMDKAEG
;
A
#
# COMPACT_ATOMS: atom_id res chain seq x y z
N SER A 1 -24.12 -3.78 8.61
CA SER A 1 -24.25 -5.15 8.12
C SER A 1 -23.24 -6.04 8.82
N ASN A 2 -23.57 -7.32 8.97
CA ASN A 2 -22.62 -8.35 9.35
C ASN A 2 -22.70 -9.44 8.28
N VAL A 3 -21.55 -9.78 7.69
CA VAL A 3 -21.42 -10.78 6.64
C VAL A 3 -20.57 -11.90 7.18
N HIS A 4 -21.10 -13.11 7.13
CA HIS A 4 -20.36 -14.33 7.42
C HIS A 4 -20.02 -15.01 6.10
N PHE A 5 -18.76 -15.43 5.97
CA PHE A 5 -18.30 -16.22 4.85
C PHE A 5 -18.15 -17.66 5.32
N GLU A 6 -18.87 -18.56 4.68
CA GLU A 6 -18.77 -19.98 4.94
C GLU A 6 -17.42 -20.53 4.49
N ALA A 7 -16.99 -21.62 5.14
CA ALA A 7 -15.80 -22.34 4.72
C ALA A 7 -16.01 -22.96 3.33
N ILE A 8 -14.98 -22.90 2.49
CA ILE A 8 -14.99 -23.49 1.15
C ILE A 8 -13.83 -24.48 1.08
N LYS A 9 -14.16 -25.70 0.68
CA LYS A 9 -13.18 -26.68 0.22
C LYS A 9 -13.51 -27.04 -1.21
N HIS A 10 -12.63 -26.65 -2.11
CA HIS A 10 -12.73 -26.98 -3.52
C HIS A 10 -11.49 -27.77 -3.93
N GLN A 11 -11.72 -28.82 -4.70
CA GLN A 11 -10.67 -29.64 -5.30
C GLN A 11 -11.10 -29.93 -6.73
N GLY A 12 -10.62 -29.11 -7.65
CA GLY A 12 -10.73 -29.33 -9.09
C GLY A 12 -9.46 -29.97 -9.64
N ASP A 13 -9.46 -30.19 -10.95
CA ASP A 13 -8.32 -30.77 -11.67
C ASP A 13 -7.17 -29.77 -11.83
N GLU A 14 -7.46 -28.46 -11.81
CA GLU A 14 -6.48 -27.37 -12.01
C GLU A 14 -6.21 -26.56 -10.73
N ILE A 15 -7.13 -26.56 -9.77
CA ILE A 15 -6.99 -25.73 -8.56
C ILE A 15 -7.60 -26.40 -7.34
N LYS A 16 -6.89 -26.29 -6.20
CA LYS A 16 -7.44 -26.59 -4.87
C LYS A 16 -7.50 -25.33 -4.04
N VAL A 17 -8.61 -25.17 -3.33
CA VAL A 17 -8.82 -24.03 -2.42
C VAL A 17 -9.34 -24.59 -1.09
N ASP A 18 -8.66 -24.24 0.01
CA ASP A 18 -9.16 -24.45 1.37
C ASP A 18 -9.23 -23.10 2.07
N PHE A 19 -10.44 -22.57 2.19
CA PHE A 19 -10.74 -21.32 2.87
C PHE A 19 -11.56 -21.61 4.12
N SER A 20 -11.09 -21.16 5.29
CA SER A 20 -11.70 -21.48 6.58
C SER A 20 -12.99 -20.73 6.88
N GLY A 21 -13.47 -19.89 5.96
CA GLY A 21 -14.50 -18.91 6.22
C GLY A 21 -13.96 -17.65 6.89
N GLY A 22 -14.85 -16.74 7.24
CA GLY A 22 -14.49 -15.46 7.86
C GLY A 22 -15.68 -14.61 8.25
N GLN A 23 -15.41 -13.45 8.83
CA GLN A 23 -16.43 -12.48 9.17
C GLN A 23 -16.02 -11.08 8.74
N LEU A 24 -16.99 -10.30 8.28
CA LEU A 24 -16.84 -8.88 7.99
C LEU A 24 -18.04 -8.13 8.54
N ARG A 25 -17.78 -7.20 9.44
CA ARG A 25 -18.80 -6.36 10.06
C ARG A 25 -18.57 -4.91 9.65
N THR A 26 -19.62 -4.30 9.10
CA THR A 26 -19.63 -2.90 8.71
C THR A 26 -20.74 -2.16 9.44
N LYS A 27 -20.42 -1.03 10.06
CA LYS A 27 -21.38 -0.11 10.66
C LYS A 27 -21.21 1.26 10.02
N ALA A 28 -22.30 1.85 9.54
CA ALA A 28 -22.32 3.21 9.01
C ALA A 28 -23.32 4.07 9.81
N GLY A 29 -22.96 5.30 10.11
CA GLY A 29 -23.75 6.29 10.84
C GLY A 29 -23.63 7.68 10.23
N GLY A 30 -24.46 8.63 10.68
CA GLY A 30 -24.27 10.05 10.35
C GLY A 30 -24.28 10.39 8.85
N LYS A 31 -25.17 9.78 8.05
CA LYS A 31 -25.16 9.87 6.56
C LYS A 31 -23.85 9.32 5.95
N SER A 32 -23.36 8.20 6.49
CA SER A 32 -22.12 7.51 6.07
C SER A 32 -20.83 8.29 6.34
N LYS A 33 -20.87 9.26 7.27
CA LYS A 33 -19.69 9.96 7.77
C LYS A 33 -18.93 9.12 8.78
N ASP A 34 -19.67 8.37 9.60
CA ASP A 34 -19.08 7.48 10.59
C ASP A 34 -19.10 6.06 10.05
N ILE A 35 -17.94 5.45 9.89
CA ILE A 35 -17.80 4.11 9.33
C ILE A 35 -16.92 3.28 10.27
N VAL A 36 -17.35 2.06 10.58
CA VAL A 36 -16.51 1.07 11.25
C VAL A 36 -16.56 -0.21 10.45
N VAL A 37 -15.40 -0.74 10.05
CA VAL A 37 -15.25 -2.02 9.36
C VAL A 37 -14.30 -2.87 10.18
N THR A 38 -14.75 -4.05 10.60
CA THR A 38 -13.90 -5.03 11.29
C THR A 38 -14.06 -6.38 10.60
N GLY A 39 -12.98 -7.06 10.27
CA GLY A 39 -13.02 -8.38 9.65
C GLY A 39 -11.88 -9.28 10.11
N SER A 40 -12.13 -10.59 10.05
CA SER A 40 -11.14 -11.62 10.41
C SER A 40 -11.36 -12.87 9.55
N PHE A 41 -10.25 -13.36 9.01
CA PHE A 41 -10.19 -14.46 8.05
C PHE A 41 -9.04 -15.37 8.47
N PRO A 42 -9.33 -16.49 9.15
CA PRO A 42 -8.29 -17.29 9.82
C PRO A 42 -7.30 -17.95 8.86
N LYS A 43 -7.76 -18.48 7.74
CA LYS A 43 -6.90 -19.20 6.80
C LYS A 43 -7.43 -19.16 5.37
N LEU A 44 -6.50 -18.95 4.44
CA LEU A 44 -6.67 -19.21 3.02
C LEU A 44 -5.51 -20.08 2.53
N PHE A 45 -5.84 -21.11 1.78
CA PHE A 45 -4.91 -21.95 1.05
C PHE A 45 -5.37 -22.05 -0.40
N VAL A 46 -4.46 -21.81 -1.33
CA VAL A 46 -4.66 -21.99 -2.76
C VAL A 46 -3.48 -22.81 -3.30
N ASP A 47 -3.78 -23.84 -4.06
CA ASP A 47 -2.81 -24.70 -4.74
C ASP A 47 -3.26 -24.78 -6.20
N ASP A 48 -2.70 -23.90 -7.02
CA ASP A 48 -2.78 -23.97 -8.46
C ASP A 48 -1.86 -25.11 -8.91
N ILE A 49 -2.47 -26.13 -9.52
CA ILE A 49 -1.82 -27.35 -9.96
C ILE A 49 -1.79 -27.47 -11.49
N SER A 50 -2.00 -26.34 -12.18
CA SER A 50 -1.79 -26.21 -13.62
C SER A 50 -0.30 -26.28 -14.00
N ASP A 51 0.02 -26.01 -15.26
CA ASP A 51 1.39 -26.11 -15.79
C ASP A 51 2.38 -25.16 -15.09
N ASP A 52 1.91 -24.05 -14.52
CA ASP A 52 2.70 -23.08 -13.74
C ASP A 52 2.23 -23.06 -12.28
N PRO A 53 2.56 -24.10 -11.49
CA PRO A 53 1.94 -24.29 -10.18
C PRO A 53 2.35 -23.21 -9.18
N LEU A 54 1.36 -22.74 -8.42
CA LEU A 54 1.49 -21.72 -7.39
C LEU A 54 0.76 -22.19 -6.13
N LYS A 55 1.51 -22.31 -5.03
CA LYS A 55 0.93 -22.53 -3.70
C LYS A 55 0.98 -21.23 -2.91
N LEU A 56 -0.17 -20.80 -2.42
CA LEU A 56 -0.34 -19.65 -1.57
C LEU A 56 -1.00 -20.08 -0.25
N GLU A 57 -0.34 -19.80 0.86
CA GLU A 57 -0.93 -19.92 2.19
C GLU A 57 -0.95 -18.56 2.84
N ALA A 58 -2.10 -18.16 3.38
CA ALA A 58 -2.23 -16.96 4.21
C ALA A 58 -2.95 -17.30 5.51
N SER A 59 -2.48 -16.73 6.62
CA SER A 59 -3.03 -16.99 7.94
C SER A 59 -3.37 -15.70 8.68
N ASN A 60 -4.50 -15.74 9.37
CA ASN A 60 -4.99 -14.73 10.28
C ASN A 60 -4.98 -13.31 9.68
N PHE A 61 -5.68 -13.14 8.56
CA PHE A 61 -5.91 -11.82 7.99
C PHE A 61 -6.95 -11.09 8.84
N VAL A 62 -6.59 -9.92 9.37
CA VAL A 62 -7.45 -9.07 10.19
C VAL A 62 -7.48 -7.67 9.59
N VAL A 63 -8.67 -7.07 9.57
CA VAL A 63 -8.88 -5.68 9.19
C VAL A 63 -9.69 -4.98 10.27
N ASP A 64 -9.25 -3.79 10.67
CA ASP A 64 -9.97 -2.89 11.57
C ASP A 64 -9.82 -1.47 11.03
N PHE A 65 -10.92 -0.88 10.60
CA PHE A 65 -10.98 0.45 10.04
C PHE A 65 -12.08 1.25 10.72
N LYS A 66 -11.77 2.49 11.08
CA LYS A 66 -12.70 3.45 11.65
C LYS A 66 -12.54 4.78 10.95
N GLN A 67 -13.67 5.38 10.63
CA GLN A 67 -13.81 6.76 10.19
C GLN A 67 -14.81 7.48 11.09
N ASP A 68 -14.50 8.73 11.41
CA ASP A 68 -15.37 9.64 12.16
C ASP A 68 -15.44 10.97 11.41
N GLY A 69 -16.63 11.47 11.12
CA GLY A 69 -16.82 12.73 10.40
C GLY A 69 -16.65 12.67 8.87
N ASP A 70 -16.55 13.84 8.25
CA ASP A 70 -16.46 13.99 6.79
C ASP A 70 -15.01 14.11 6.34
N ILE A 71 -14.48 13.07 5.70
CA ILE A 71 -13.07 12.99 5.30
C ILE A 71 -12.66 14.03 4.27
N ASN A 72 -13.62 14.68 3.60
CA ASN A 72 -13.36 15.77 2.66
C ASN A 72 -13.35 17.15 3.33
N VAL A 73 -13.79 17.27 4.58
CA VAL A 73 -13.91 18.55 5.28
C VAL A 73 -13.31 18.48 6.67
N ASN A 74 -13.92 17.69 7.57
CA ASN A 74 -13.51 17.56 8.97
C ASN A 74 -13.79 16.13 9.43
N GLY A 75 -12.74 15.35 9.69
CA GLY A 75 -12.86 13.96 10.11
C GLY A 75 -11.54 13.29 10.43
N THR A 76 -11.61 12.06 10.93
CA THR A 76 -10.45 11.21 11.21
C THR A 76 -10.65 9.82 10.63
N GLN A 77 -9.56 9.18 10.23
CA GLN A 77 -9.54 7.78 9.81
C GLN A 77 -8.41 7.05 10.53
N VAL A 78 -8.69 5.85 11.01
CA VAL A 78 -7.71 4.92 11.56
C VAL A 78 -7.95 3.57 10.91
N GLY A 79 -6.91 3.00 10.32
CA GLY A 79 -6.95 1.72 9.64
C GLY A 79 -5.83 0.82 10.15
N LYS A 80 -6.14 -0.45 10.30
CA LYS A 80 -5.21 -1.51 10.67
C LYS A 80 -5.52 -2.73 9.82
N LEU A 81 -4.48 -3.29 9.22
CA LEU A 81 -4.52 -4.55 8.52
C LEU A 81 -3.35 -5.38 9.04
N SER A 82 -3.58 -6.64 9.37
CA SER A 82 -2.50 -7.56 9.74
C SER A 82 -2.69 -8.93 9.13
N VAL A 83 -1.58 -9.59 8.81
CA VAL A 83 -1.52 -10.98 8.37
C VAL A 83 -0.37 -11.66 9.09
N ASP A 84 -0.65 -12.74 9.80
CA ASP A 84 0.38 -13.43 10.59
C ASP A 84 1.44 -14.09 9.71
N GLY A 85 1.02 -14.60 8.56
CA GLY A 85 1.89 -15.34 7.65
C GLY A 85 1.32 -15.36 6.24
N VAL A 86 2.19 -15.15 5.27
CA VAL A 86 1.95 -15.43 3.85
C VAL A 86 3.12 -16.27 3.35
N LYS A 87 2.83 -17.44 2.78
CA LYS A 87 3.83 -18.29 2.12
C LYS A 87 3.43 -18.48 0.68
N MET A 88 4.36 -18.24 -0.23
CA MET A 88 4.19 -18.41 -1.66
C MET A 88 5.24 -19.38 -2.19
N GLN A 89 4.86 -20.44 -2.88
CA GLN A 89 5.78 -21.40 -3.49
C GLN A 89 5.42 -21.57 -4.96
N THR A 90 6.43 -21.74 -5.81
CA THR A 90 6.24 -22.01 -7.25
C THR A 90 6.98 -23.27 -7.64
N ALA A 91 6.92 -23.66 -8.91
CA ALA A 91 7.76 -24.75 -9.44
C ALA A 91 9.27 -24.49 -9.27
N GLU A 92 9.69 -23.22 -9.26
CA GLU A 92 11.10 -22.82 -9.30
C GLU A 92 11.72 -22.55 -7.93
N THR A 93 10.90 -22.35 -6.89
CA THR A 93 11.39 -22.01 -5.55
C THR A 93 10.58 -22.71 -4.44
N ASP A 94 11.30 -23.19 -3.42
CA ASP A 94 10.72 -23.75 -2.18
C ASP A 94 9.86 -22.71 -1.41
N GLY A 95 9.99 -21.44 -1.78
CA GLY A 95 9.00 -20.40 -1.53
C GLY A 95 9.49 -19.22 -0.72
N ILE A 96 8.72 -18.14 -0.75
CA ILE A 96 8.95 -16.91 0.01
C ILE A 96 7.92 -16.82 1.11
N THR A 97 8.40 -16.70 2.35
CA THR A 97 7.56 -16.58 3.55
C THR A 97 7.70 -15.18 4.13
N PHE A 98 6.56 -14.50 4.27
CA PHE A 98 6.40 -13.22 4.95
C PHE A 98 5.69 -13.47 6.28
N LYS A 99 6.24 -12.98 7.40
CA LYS A 99 5.62 -13.12 8.72
C LYS A 99 5.29 -11.78 9.34
N GLN A 100 4.12 -11.74 9.98
CA GLN A 100 3.60 -10.59 10.72
C GLN A 100 3.66 -9.32 9.86
N ILE A 101 2.92 -9.34 8.76
CA ILE A 101 2.67 -8.16 7.95
C ILE A 101 1.67 -7.29 8.72
N ALA A 102 1.99 -6.03 8.91
CA ALA A 102 1.09 -5.06 9.51
C ALA A 102 1.09 -3.76 8.71
N ILE A 103 -0.09 -3.21 8.45
CA ILE A 103 -0.30 -1.91 7.84
C ILE A 103 -1.16 -1.11 8.81
N ASN A 104 -0.67 0.03 9.27
CA ASN A 104 -1.42 0.95 10.10
C ASN A 104 -1.53 2.29 9.36
N SER A 105 -2.70 2.88 9.33
CA SER A 105 -2.93 4.19 8.73
C SER A 105 -3.68 5.09 9.70
N ASP A 106 -3.23 6.33 9.84
CA ASP A 106 -3.91 7.36 10.60
C ASP A 106 -4.04 8.60 9.71
N ALA A 107 -5.25 9.14 9.57
CA ALA A 107 -5.48 10.38 8.83
C ALA A 107 -6.34 11.33 9.64
N VAL A 108 -6.00 12.62 9.57
CA VAL A 108 -6.78 13.71 10.15
C VAL A 108 -7.04 14.73 9.06
N THR A 109 -8.31 14.94 8.73
CA THR A 109 -8.75 16.02 7.85
C THR A 109 -9.32 17.15 8.68
N LYS A 110 -8.83 18.37 8.47
CA LYS A 110 -9.39 19.60 9.00
C LYS A 110 -9.45 20.67 7.92
N ASP A 111 -10.59 21.33 7.80
CA ASP A 111 -10.84 22.38 6.80
C ASP A 111 -10.44 21.94 5.38
N SER A 112 -10.78 20.69 5.04
CA SER A 112 -10.48 20.01 3.76
C SER A 112 -9.00 19.68 3.50
N ILE A 113 -8.13 19.91 4.48
CA ILE A 113 -6.71 19.56 4.42
C ILE A 113 -6.46 18.32 5.28
N SER A 114 -5.84 17.30 4.69
CA SER A 114 -5.55 16.02 5.33
C SER A 114 -4.06 15.85 5.56
N ASP A 115 -3.73 15.40 6.77
CA ASP A 115 -2.43 14.84 7.12
C ASP A 115 -2.62 13.33 7.35
N THR A 116 -1.93 12.51 6.57
CA THR A 116 -2.05 11.05 6.59
C THR A 116 -0.70 10.40 6.88
N LYS A 117 -0.67 9.46 7.81
CA LYS A 117 0.46 8.58 8.10
C LYS A 117 0.09 7.15 7.76
N VAL A 118 0.97 6.43 7.08
CA VAL A 118 0.84 5.00 6.81
C VAL A 118 2.14 4.30 7.18
N VAL A 119 2.06 3.27 8.03
CA VAL A 119 3.18 2.46 8.48
C VAL A 119 2.98 1.03 8.01
N TYR A 120 3.92 0.54 7.20
CA TYR A 120 4.05 -0.85 6.79
C TYR A 120 5.15 -1.50 7.61
N ALA A 121 4.88 -2.66 8.19
CA ALA A 121 5.86 -3.46 8.91
C ALA A 121 5.78 -4.92 8.45
N LEU A 122 6.94 -5.53 8.28
CA LEU A 122 7.16 -6.94 7.99
C LEU A 122 8.22 -7.43 8.96
N THR A 123 7.87 -8.37 9.82
CA THR A 123 8.77 -8.81 10.88
C THR A 123 9.82 -9.78 10.38
N ASP A 124 9.43 -10.75 9.54
CA ASP A 124 10.39 -11.66 8.92
C ASP A 124 10.07 -11.88 7.44
N LEU A 125 11.08 -11.72 6.61
CA LEU A 125 11.15 -12.20 5.25
C LEU A 125 12.09 -13.40 5.20
N VAL A 126 11.61 -14.53 4.72
CA VAL A 126 12.39 -15.76 4.62
C VAL A 126 12.29 -16.31 3.19
N PHE A 127 13.44 -16.62 2.60
CA PHE A 127 13.56 -17.25 1.30
C PHE A 127 13.88 -18.75 1.47
N GLU A 128 13.07 -19.59 0.82
CA GLU A 128 13.14 -21.05 0.81
C GLU A 128 13.17 -21.73 2.18
N ASP A 129 12.58 -21.07 3.19
CA ASP A 129 12.66 -21.47 4.60
C ASP A 129 14.12 -21.64 5.13
N LYS A 130 15.12 -21.19 4.36
CA LYS A 130 16.56 -21.31 4.64
C LYS A 130 17.19 -19.97 5.00
N VAL A 131 16.89 -18.93 4.22
CA VAL A 131 17.57 -17.63 4.30
C VAL A 131 16.66 -16.59 4.92
N LYS A 132 17.05 -16.07 6.09
CA LYS A 132 16.34 -14.95 6.73
C LYS A 132 16.83 -13.63 6.16
N LEU A 133 16.04 -13.05 5.25
CA LEU A 133 16.31 -11.75 4.64
C LEU A 133 16.04 -10.58 5.59
N GLY A 134 15.44 -10.83 6.76
CA GLY A 134 15.30 -9.85 7.84
C GLY A 134 13.92 -9.21 7.93
N SER A 135 13.83 -8.01 8.48
CA SER A 135 12.59 -7.27 8.74
C SER A 135 12.60 -5.93 8.02
N VAL A 136 11.43 -5.46 7.61
CA VAL A 136 11.27 -4.17 6.91
C VAL A 136 10.20 -3.34 7.62
N GLU A 137 10.51 -2.07 7.88
CA GLU A 137 9.55 -1.07 8.35
C GLU A 137 9.60 0.14 7.42
N LEU A 138 8.45 0.65 7.01
CA LEU A 138 8.30 1.82 6.16
C LEU A 138 7.20 2.71 6.74
N SER A 139 7.55 3.93 7.17
CA SER A 139 6.57 4.95 7.54
C SER A 139 6.51 6.03 6.46
N MET A 140 5.33 6.24 5.89
CA MET A 140 5.04 7.31 4.93
C MET A 140 4.12 8.33 5.57
N ASN A 141 4.41 9.62 5.42
CA ASN A 141 3.52 10.72 5.79
C ASN A 141 3.21 11.54 4.54
N PHE A 142 1.94 11.89 4.38
CA PHE A 142 1.43 12.80 3.37
C PHE A 142 0.77 13.97 4.10
N ASP A 143 1.42 15.12 4.10
CA ASP A 143 0.93 16.30 4.81
C ASP A 143 0.33 17.31 3.85
N ARG A 144 -0.62 18.09 4.37
CA ARG A 144 -1.26 19.21 3.65
C ARG A 144 -1.90 18.80 2.34
N VAL A 145 -2.51 17.61 2.30
CA VAL A 145 -3.17 17.09 1.11
C VAL A 145 -4.59 17.63 1.03
N TYR A 146 -4.99 18.17 -0.12
CA TYR A 146 -6.36 18.63 -0.31
C TYR A 146 -7.31 17.44 -0.53
N ALA A 147 -8.05 17.06 0.52
CA ALA A 147 -8.85 15.84 0.56
C ALA A 147 -9.95 15.79 -0.53
N PRO A 148 -10.69 16.87 -0.84
CA PRO A 148 -11.68 16.85 -1.92
C PRO A 148 -11.09 16.52 -3.30
N ALA A 149 -9.91 17.04 -3.63
CA ALA A 149 -9.28 16.75 -4.92
C ALA A 149 -8.80 15.30 -4.99
N ILE A 150 -8.21 14.77 -3.93
CA ILE A 150 -7.79 13.35 -3.88
C ILE A 150 -8.98 12.40 -3.94
N SER A 151 -10.06 12.66 -3.18
CA SER A 151 -11.28 11.84 -3.25
C SER A 151 -11.91 11.89 -4.64
N ALA A 152 -11.92 13.06 -5.29
CA ALA A 152 -12.43 13.20 -6.65
C ALA A 152 -11.55 12.47 -7.68
N LEU A 153 -10.21 12.51 -7.53
CA LEU A 153 -9.28 11.75 -8.36
C LEU A 153 -9.48 10.25 -8.18
N SER A 154 -9.55 9.77 -6.95
CA SER A 154 -9.78 8.36 -6.64
C SER A 154 -11.10 7.88 -7.24
N LYS A 155 -12.17 8.66 -7.10
CA LYS A 155 -13.46 8.34 -7.70
C LYS A 155 -13.39 8.32 -9.21
N LEU A 156 -12.74 9.31 -9.82
CA LEU A 156 -12.58 9.39 -11.27
C LEU A 156 -11.87 8.14 -11.80
N ILE A 157 -10.76 7.73 -11.19
CA ILE A 157 -10.00 6.52 -11.56
C ILE A 157 -10.86 5.25 -11.42
N SER A 158 -11.62 5.12 -10.34
CA SER A 158 -12.51 3.97 -10.12
C SER A 158 -13.66 3.90 -11.13
N ASP A 159 -14.28 5.03 -11.45
CA ASP A 159 -15.45 5.09 -12.34
C ASP A 159 -15.09 4.87 -13.81
N SER A 160 -13.84 5.14 -14.20
CA SER A 160 -13.39 5.12 -15.60
C SER A 160 -12.63 3.85 -16.01
N ASN A 161 -12.52 2.85 -15.12
CA ASN A 161 -11.74 1.61 -15.33
C ASN A 161 -10.27 1.85 -15.77
N LEU A 162 -9.74 3.04 -15.51
CA LEU A 162 -8.39 3.47 -15.92
C LEU A 162 -7.27 2.73 -15.19
N GLN A 163 -7.61 1.87 -14.23
CA GLN A 163 -6.65 0.98 -13.57
C GLN A 163 -5.98 0.01 -14.56
N ASN A 164 -6.62 -0.27 -15.70
CA ASN A 164 -6.16 -1.28 -16.66
C ASN A 164 -5.59 -0.73 -17.97
N ASP A 165 -5.89 0.53 -18.32
CA ASP A 165 -5.44 1.14 -19.58
C ASP A 165 -5.40 2.68 -19.48
N MET A 166 -4.27 3.20 -19.00
CA MET A 166 -4.02 4.65 -18.91
C MET A 166 -3.84 5.32 -20.30
N ASP A 167 -3.58 4.56 -21.35
CA ASP A 167 -3.42 5.11 -22.70
C ASP A 167 -4.78 5.35 -23.38
N SER A 168 -5.85 4.77 -22.84
CA SER A 168 -7.23 4.91 -23.32
C SER A 168 -8.01 6.11 -22.73
N VAL A 169 -7.36 6.95 -21.91
CA VAL A 169 -8.03 8.09 -21.26
C VAL A 169 -8.51 9.09 -22.32
N ASP A 170 -9.81 9.35 -22.37
CA ASP A 170 -10.34 10.37 -23.25
C ASP A 170 -9.87 11.79 -22.84
N GLY A 171 -9.81 12.70 -23.82
CA GLY A 171 -9.35 14.08 -23.59
C GLY A 171 -10.06 14.80 -22.43
N PRO A 172 -11.40 14.74 -22.30
CA PRO A 172 -12.12 15.33 -21.17
C PRO A 172 -11.72 14.77 -19.80
N THR A 173 -11.51 13.45 -19.70
CA THR A 173 -11.11 12.79 -18.45
C THR A 173 -9.68 13.17 -18.07
N ALA A 174 -8.76 13.18 -19.04
CA ALA A 174 -7.37 13.62 -18.83
C ALA A 174 -7.31 15.08 -18.36
N GLN A 175 -8.10 15.97 -18.98
CA GLN A 175 -8.26 17.35 -18.55
C GLN A 175 -8.73 17.43 -17.09
N LYS A 176 -9.74 16.62 -16.72
CA LYS A 176 -10.31 16.65 -15.38
C LYS A 176 -9.32 16.16 -14.33
N MET A 177 -8.58 15.10 -14.63
CA MET A 177 -7.49 14.62 -13.78
C MET A 177 -6.48 15.72 -13.54
N MET A 178 -6.08 16.43 -14.60
CA MET A 178 -5.08 17.48 -14.49
C MET A 178 -5.55 18.65 -13.61
N GLU A 179 -6.80 19.08 -13.76
CA GLU A 179 -7.40 20.09 -12.88
C GLU A 179 -7.35 19.68 -11.40
N LEU A 180 -7.68 18.42 -11.10
CA LEU A 180 -7.69 17.91 -9.74
C LEU A 180 -6.27 17.77 -9.17
N VAL A 181 -5.30 17.34 -9.99
CA VAL A 181 -3.88 17.33 -9.60
C VAL A 181 -3.42 18.75 -9.26
N LEU A 182 -3.74 19.74 -10.09
CA LEU A 182 -3.38 21.14 -9.81
C LEU A 182 -4.03 21.65 -8.53
N GLN A 183 -5.29 21.34 -8.26
CA GLN A 183 -5.96 21.67 -6.99
C GLN A 183 -5.26 21.02 -5.80
N ALA A 184 -4.84 19.76 -5.90
CA ALA A 184 -4.10 19.09 -4.84
C ALA A 184 -2.75 19.78 -4.56
N LEU A 185 -2.07 20.27 -5.61
CA LEU A 185 -0.79 20.94 -5.53
C LEU A 185 -0.87 22.38 -4.98
N GLU A 186 -2.03 23.04 -5.01
CA GLU A 186 -2.22 24.40 -4.46
C GLU A 186 -1.90 24.50 -2.97
N HIS A 187 -2.11 23.39 -2.24
CA HIS A 187 -1.90 23.32 -0.79
C HIS A 187 -0.48 22.94 -0.39
N LYS A 188 0.43 22.85 -1.37
CA LYS A 188 1.85 22.52 -1.18
C LYS A 188 2.04 21.23 -0.36
N PRO A 189 1.51 20.09 -0.84
CA PRO A 189 1.57 18.85 -0.10
C PRO A 189 3.03 18.42 0.11
N VAL A 190 3.26 17.61 1.14
CA VAL A 190 4.58 17.06 1.45
C VAL A 190 4.48 15.56 1.54
N LEU A 191 5.35 14.85 0.84
CA LEU A 191 5.59 13.43 1.07
C LEU A 191 6.84 13.26 1.94
N ARG A 192 6.73 12.49 3.01
CA ARG A 192 7.89 12.03 3.79
C ARG A 192 7.89 10.52 3.92
N VAL A 193 9.06 9.92 3.72
CA VAL A 193 9.39 8.57 4.13
C VAL A 193 10.32 8.68 5.33
N GLU A 194 9.83 8.30 6.50
CA GLU A 194 10.55 8.38 7.79
C GLU A 194 10.96 6.99 8.23
N PRO A 195 12.25 6.84 8.58
CA PRO A 195 13.14 6.01 7.78
C PRO A 195 12.51 4.67 7.39
N LEU A 196 12.53 4.36 6.09
CA LEU A 196 12.48 2.97 5.66
C LEU A 196 13.66 2.25 6.30
N ARG A 197 13.40 1.25 7.12
CA ARG A 197 14.39 0.45 7.82
C ARG A 197 14.36 -0.96 7.27
N TRP A 198 15.52 -1.44 6.86
CA TRP A 198 15.73 -2.86 6.61
C TRP A 198 16.74 -3.38 7.61
N TYR A 199 16.30 -4.30 8.47
CA TYR A 199 17.10 -4.88 9.53
C TYR A 199 17.36 -6.36 9.27
N THR A 200 18.62 -6.76 9.45
CA THR A 200 19.07 -8.15 9.44
C THR A 200 19.88 -8.43 10.71
N ALA A 201 20.23 -9.69 10.96
CA ALA A 201 21.14 -10.03 12.05
C ALA A 201 22.53 -9.37 11.92
N ALA A 202 22.95 -9.04 10.69
CA ALA A 202 24.25 -8.44 10.41
C ALA A 202 24.25 -6.90 10.44
N GLY A 203 23.09 -6.26 10.50
CA GLY A 203 22.97 -4.81 10.64
C GLY A 203 21.71 -4.21 10.00
N GLU A 204 21.65 -2.87 9.98
CA GLU A 204 20.48 -2.09 9.58
C GLU A 204 20.84 -1.11 8.44
N SER A 205 20.03 -1.10 7.39
CA SER A 205 20.05 -0.05 6.35
C SER A 205 18.83 0.86 6.51
N LYS A 206 19.00 2.15 6.19
CA LYS A 206 17.97 3.19 6.32
C LYS A 206 17.86 4.04 5.06
N ALA A 207 16.65 4.44 4.74
CA ALA A 207 16.39 5.45 3.72
C ALA A 207 15.33 6.43 4.22
N THR A 208 15.60 7.74 4.11
CA THR A 208 14.56 8.77 4.30
C THR A 208 14.42 9.56 3.01
N LEU A 209 13.18 9.88 2.66
CA LEU A 209 12.85 10.72 1.51
C LEU A 209 11.94 11.85 2.00
N ARG A 210 12.18 13.08 1.55
CA ARG A 210 11.25 14.19 1.66
C ARG A 210 11.07 14.79 0.28
N VAL A 211 9.82 14.98 -0.13
CA VAL A 211 9.48 15.71 -1.35
C VAL A 211 8.46 16.78 -0.99
N ASP A 212 8.82 18.03 -1.24
CA ASP A 212 7.92 19.17 -1.13
C ASP A 212 7.33 19.42 -2.52
N PHE A 213 6.01 19.54 -2.60
CA PHE A 213 5.30 19.80 -3.84
C PHE A 213 4.72 21.21 -3.87
N GLN A 214 4.45 21.72 -5.07
CA GLN A 214 3.69 22.95 -5.29
C GLN A 214 2.99 22.93 -6.64
N LYS A 215 2.05 23.85 -6.84
CA LYS A 215 1.46 24.09 -8.17
C LYS A 215 2.48 24.82 -9.06
N PRO A 216 2.79 24.31 -10.27
CA PRO A 216 3.63 25.03 -11.24
C PRO A 216 3.04 26.40 -11.60
N ASN A 217 3.90 27.37 -11.94
CA ASN A 217 3.45 28.68 -12.40
C ASN A 217 3.24 28.66 -13.93
N ALA A 218 2.33 27.79 -14.38
CA ALA A 218 2.00 27.59 -15.78
C ALA A 218 0.49 27.41 -15.93
N THR A 219 -0.03 27.79 -17.10
CA THR A 219 -1.42 27.48 -17.48
C THR A 219 -1.57 25.99 -17.74
N LEU A 220 -2.81 25.52 -17.67
CA LEU A 220 -3.14 24.12 -17.97
C LEU A 220 -2.74 23.73 -19.40
N GLN A 221 -2.87 24.65 -20.36
CA GLN A 221 -2.47 24.41 -21.76
C GLN A 221 -0.94 24.28 -21.89
N GLU A 222 -0.17 25.12 -21.19
CA GLU A 222 1.29 25.03 -21.19
C GLU A 222 1.78 23.72 -20.56
N LEU A 223 1.16 23.29 -19.46
CA LEU A 223 1.50 22.01 -18.80
C LEU A 223 1.18 20.78 -19.66
N GLN A 224 0.25 20.88 -20.60
CA GLN A 224 -0.10 19.81 -21.54
C GLN A 224 0.87 19.73 -22.71
N THR A 225 1.34 20.88 -23.21
CA THR A 225 2.21 20.95 -24.37
C THR A 225 3.70 20.90 -24.01
N SER A 226 4.04 21.22 -22.77
CA SER A 226 5.42 21.36 -22.29
C SER A 226 5.63 20.58 -20.98
N PRO A 227 5.82 19.25 -21.04
CA PRO A 227 5.98 18.40 -19.86
C PRO A 227 7.12 18.81 -18.92
N GLU A 228 8.15 19.48 -19.41
CA GLU A 228 9.26 20.00 -18.63
C GLU A 228 8.83 20.99 -17.55
N MET A 229 7.70 21.69 -17.73
CA MET A 229 7.15 22.64 -16.75
C MET A 229 6.71 21.95 -15.46
N TRP A 230 6.51 20.62 -15.47
CA TRP A 230 6.22 19.84 -14.26
C TRP A 230 7.38 19.78 -13.28
N VAL A 231 8.61 20.11 -13.69
CA VAL A 231 9.74 20.19 -12.76
C VAL A 231 9.50 21.20 -11.64
N GLU A 232 8.76 22.28 -11.93
CA GLU A 232 8.38 23.28 -10.93
C GLU A 232 7.45 22.74 -9.86
N ALA A 233 6.76 21.61 -10.12
CA ALA A 233 5.87 20.98 -9.15
C ALA A 233 6.64 20.38 -7.97
N ILE A 234 7.96 20.19 -8.10
CA ILE A 234 8.83 19.59 -7.07
C ILE A 234 9.96 20.58 -6.74
N PRO A 235 9.68 21.63 -5.94
CA PRO A 235 10.67 22.64 -5.57
C PRO A 235 11.81 22.09 -4.72
N ALA A 236 11.59 21.00 -3.97
CA ALA A 236 12.62 20.37 -3.17
C ALA A 236 12.39 18.86 -3.04
N ALA A 237 13.48 18.12 -3.14
CA ALA A 237 13.55 16.70 -2.83
C ALA A 237 14.84 16.40 -2.08
N GLN A 238 14.75 15.68 -0.97
CA GLN A 238 15.88 15.26 -0.15
C GLN A 238 15.82 13.75 0.07
N LEU A 239 16.92 13.06 -0.22
CA LEU A 239 17.09 11.63 -0.03
C LEU A 239 18.34 11.39 0.81
N ASP A 240 18.18 10.78 1.99
CA ASP A 240 19.29 10.32 2.81
C ASP A 240 19.30 8.80 2.86
N LEU A 241 20.43 8.20 2.50
CA LEU A 241 20.62 6.75 2.41
C LEU A 241 21.78 6.31 3.29
N LEU A 242 21.53 5.34 4.15
CA LEU A 242 22.54 4.63 4.92
C LEU A 242 22.45 3.14 4.58
N ILE A 243 23.45 2.64 3.87
CA ILE A 243 23.52 1.22 3.48
C ILE A 243 24.56 0.52 4.35
N SER A 244 24.14 -0.50 5.09
CA SER A 244 25.02 -1.29 5.94
C SER A 244 25.85 -2.28 5.12
N LYS A 245 27.17 -2.03 5.03
CA LYS A 245 28.11 -2.97 4.40
C LYS A 245 28.12 -4.35 5.07
N PRO A 246 28.12 -4.46 6.43
CA PRO A 246 28.00 -5.75 7.09
C PRO A 246 26.73 -6.51 6.73
N MET A 247 25.60 -5.82 6.61
CA MET A 247 24.33 -6.40 6.16
C MET A 247 24.46 -7.00 4.75
N LEU A 248 24.95 -6.23 3.77
CA LEU A 248 25.09 -6.71 2.39
C LEU A 248 25.99 -7.96 2.30
N ARG A 249 27.08 -7.99 3.06
CA ARG A 249 27.98 -9.15 3.12
C ARG A 249 27.31 -10.35 3.79
N GLY A 250 26.55 -10.13 4.86
CA GLY A 250 25.79 -11.19 5.53
C GLY A 250 24.76 -11.81 4.59
N LEU A 251 23.98 -10.98 3.90
CA LEU A 251 22.99 -11.43 2.92
C LEU A 251 23.63 -12.24 1.78
N ALA A 252 24.72 -11.75 1.18
CA ALA A 252 25.43 -12.50 0.15
C ALA A 252 25.91 -13.86 0.66
N ALA A 253 26.52 -13.90 1.85
CA ALA A 253 26.99 -15.14 2.44
C ALA A 253 25.87 -16.12 2.82
N ASP A 254 24.69 -15.61 3.20
CA ASP A 254 23.54 -16.46 3.51
C ASP A 254 22.84 -16.95 2.24
N MET A 255 22.85 -16.18 1.15
CA MET A 255 22.39 -16.63 -0.17
C MET A 255 23.32 -17.69 -0.76
N ASP A 256 24.65 -17.50 -0.72
CA ASP A 256 25.62 -18.49 -1.21
C ASP A 256 25.46 -19.86 -0.52
N LYS A 257 25.07 -19.87 0.77
CA LYS A 257 24.81 -21.12 1.51
C LYS A 257 23.50 -21.80 1.12
N ALA A 258 22.55 -21.07 0.54
CA ALA A 258 21.26 -21.64 0.16
C ALA A 258 21.29 -22.26 -1.24
N GLU A 259 22.22 -21.85 -2.09
CA GLU A 259 22.46 -22.42 -3.43
C GLU A 259 23.31 -23.71 -3.40
N GLY A 260 23.93 -24.07 -2.26
CA GLY A 260 24.79 -25.25 -2.09
C GLY A 260 24.17 -26.35 -1.25
#